data_AF-A0A3N0ZE82-F1
#
_entry.id   AF-A0A3N0ZE82-F1
#
_cell.length_a   1.000
_cell.length_b   1.000
_cell.length_c   1.000
_cell.angle_alpha   90.00
_cell.angle_beta   90.00
_cell.angle_gamma   90.00
#
_symmetry.space_group_name_H-M   'P 1'
#
loop_
_entity.id
_entity.type
_entity.pdbx_description
1 polymer ?
#
loop_
_entity_poly.entity_id
_entity_poly.type
_entity_poly.pdbx_seq_one_letter_code
_entity_poly.pdbx_strand_id
1 'polypeptide(L)'
;MKCPYFSINQRLGIFAIILGIIALLAKDPTKASFVRVDPNRLILESHSTSKFIEPLDLAEKLIAGNEYFTIVDLRNPNEYEKGTVPNAINLSAKDLLNGELQRNEKIILLSDDDTKSLNAWLALKSLDYRNVMILKGGYKGWVEQVLFPSIPADLAEKEKDKFEKIKQISLHFGGSPRLISGGQAIEMQTVGVQQPAMQAPKPNVASPKPSVQGKPKREGC
;
A
#
# COMPACT_ATOMS: atom_id res chain seq x y z
N MET A 1 -60.57 -35.84 -15.33
CA MET A 1 -59.12 -36.10 -15.22
C MET A 1 -58.78 -36.34 -13.76
N LYS A 2 -58.31 -37.55 -13.38
CA LYS A 2 -57.95 -37.87 -11.99
C LYS A 2 -56.54 -37.35 -11.72
N CYS A 3 -56.39 -36.48 -10.71
CA CYS A 3 -55.07 -36.07 -10.24
C CYS A 3 -54.36 -37.28 -9.59
N PRO A 4 -53.08 -37.56 -9.91
CA PRO A 4 -52.35 -38.65 -9.29
C PRO A 4 -52.14 -38.41 -7.80
N TYR A 5 -52.53 -39.37 -6.96
CA TYR A 5 -52.37 -39.30 -5.51
C TYR A 5 -50.96 -39.77 -5.11
N PHE A 6 -50.08 -38.81 -4.85
CA PHE A 6 -48.71 -39.06 -4.39
C PHE A 6 -48.66 -39.43 -2.89
N SER A 7 -47.98 -40.54 -2.55
CA SER A 7 -47.80 -40.96 -1.16
C SER A 7 -46.85 -40.02 -0.40
N ILE A 8 -46.93 -40.01 0.94
CA ILE A 8 -46.17 -39.07 1.78
C ILE A 8 -44.66 -39.16 1.52
N ASN A 9 -44.14 -40.37 1.29
CA ASN A 9 -42.72 -40.63 1.02
C ASN A 9 -42.30 -40.15 -0.37
N GLN A 10 -43.18 -40.26 -1.36
CA GLN A 10 -42.92 -39.75 -2.70
C GLN A 10 -42.93 -38.22 -2.73
N ARG A 11 -43.81 -37.57 -1.95
CA ARG A 11 -43.79 -36.10 -1.78
C ARG A 11 -42.50 -35.63 -1.13
N LEU A 12 -42.05 -36.31 -0.07
CA LEU A 12 -40.77 -36.02 0.60
C LEU A 12 -39.58 -36.20 -0.35
N GLY A 13 -39.58 -37.25 -1.18
CA GLY A 13 -38.54 -37.46 -2.20
C GLY A 13 -38.49 -36.34 -3.24
N ILE A 14 -39.65 -35.89 -3.74
CA ILE A 14 -39.73 -34.76 -4.67
C ILE A 14 -39.24 -33.47 -4.01
N PHE A 15 -39.62 -33.21 -2.76
CA PHE A 15 -39.14 -32.06 -2.01
C PHE A 15 -37.62 -32.08 -1.82
N ALA A 16 -37.03 -33.23 -1.51
CA ALA A 16 -35.58 -33.38 -1.37
C ALA A 16 -34.84 -33.11 -2.70
N ILE A 17 -35.39 -33.57 -3.83
CA ILE A 17 -34.85 -33.29 -5.17
C ILE A 17 -34.94 -31.80 -5.49
N ILE A 18 -36.09 -31.16 -5.22
CA ILE A 18 -36.28 -29.73 -5.43
C ILE A 18 -35.30 -28.92 -4.58
N LEU A 19 -35.15 -29.26 -3.30
CA LEU A 19 -34.19 -28.61 -2.41
C LEU A 19 -32.74 -28.84 -2.87
N GLY A 20 -32.41 -30.03 -3.38
CA GLY A 20 -31.11 -30.32 -3.97
C GLY A 20 -30.81 -29.47 -5.22
N ILE A 21 -31.80 -29.29 -6.10
CA ILE A 21 -31.69 -28.42 -7.29
C ILE A 21 -31.55 -26.96 -6.88
N ILE A 22 -32.34 -26.50 -5.91
CA ILE A 22 -32.24 -25.13 -5.37
C ILE A 22 -30.87 -24.92 -4.73
N ALA A 23 -30.32 -25.90 -3.99
CA ALA A 23 -28.98 -25.82 -3.44
C ALA A 23 -27.88 -25.78 -4.51
N LEU A 24 -28.05 -26.49 -5.64
CA LEU A 24 -27.13 -26.40 -6.78
C LEU A 24 -27.18 -25.03 -7.48
N LEU A 25 -28.35 -24.39 -7.53
CA LEU A 25 -28.53 -23.03 -8.07
C LEU A 25 -28.11 -21.93 -7.09
N ALA A 26 -28.25 -22.17 -5.78
CA ALA A 26 -27.88 -21.24 -4.71
C ALA A 26 -26.41 -21.35 -4.30
N LYS A 27 -25.70 -22.41 -4.71
CA LYS A 27 -24.25 -22.53 -4.54
C LYS A 27 -23.57 -21.64 -5.55
N ASP A 28 -23.50 -20.36 -5.22
CA ASP A 28 -22.85 -19.28 -5.97
C ASP A 28 -21.38 -19.66 -6.22
N PRO A 29 -21.01 -20.21 -7.40
CA PRO A 29 -19.68 -20.76 -7.64
C PRO A 29 -18.65 -19.64 -7.85
N THR A 30 -19.11 -18.40 -7.89
CA THR A 30 -18.32 -17.21 -7.94
C THR A 30 -18.98 -16.18 -7.03
N LYS A 31 -18.28 -15.74 -5.99
CA LYS A 31 -18.45 -14.34 -5.56
C LYS A 31 -17.91 -13.45 -6.68
N ALA A 32 -18.53 -13.50 -7.87
CA ALA A 32 -18.21 -12.64 -8.98
C ALA A 32 -18.78 -11.26 -8.62
N SER A 33 -17.96 -10.46 -7.95
CA SER A 33 -18.24 -9.05 -7.81
C SER A 33 -18.13 -8.41 -9.19
N PHE A 34 -19.27 -8.17 -9.84
CA PHE A 34 -19.31 -7.38 -11.06
C PHE A 34 -19.08 -5.93 -10.69
N VAL A 35 -17.95 -5.38 -11.12
CA VAL A 35 -17.61 -3.98 -10.95
C VAL A 35 -17.86 -3.27 -12.28
N ARG A 36 -18.66 -2.20 -12.25
CA ARG A 36 -18.84 -1.36 -13.44
C ARG A 36 -17.60 -0.49 -13.60
N VAL A 37 -16.87 -0.70 -14.69
CA VAL A 37 -15.68 0.07 -15.05
C VAL A 37 -16.00 0.86 -16.32
N ASP A 38 -15.72 2.16 -16.30
CA ASP A 38 -15.73 2.96 -17.53
C ASP A 38 -14.39 2.74 -18.27
N PRO A 39 -14.40 2.04 -19.43
CA PRO A 39 -13.17 1.71 -20.14
C PRO A 39 -12.48 2.97 -20.69
N ASN A 40 -13.23 3.97 -21.13
CA ASN A 40 -12.64 5.18 -21.73
C ASN A 40 -11.90 5.99 -20.67
N ARG A 41 -12.51 6.17 -19.50
CA ARG A 41 -11.86 6.81 -18.35
C ARG A 41 -10.57 6.08 -17.97
N LEU A 42 -10.63 4.75 -17.86
CA LEU A 42 -9.48 3.98 -17.39
C LEU A 42 -8.33 3.97 -18.40
N ILE A 43 -8.63 3.93 -19.70
CA ILE A 43 -7.63 4.06 -20.77
C ILE A 43 -6.95 5.43 -20.70
N LEU A 44 -7.73 6.52 -20.57
CA LEU A 44 -7.18 7.88 -20.46
C LEU A 44 -6.26 8.03 -19.24
N GLU A 45 -6.69 7.54 -18.08
CA GLU A 45 -5.88 7.59 -16.86
C GLU A 45 -4.64 6.68 -16.96
N SER A 46 -4.74 5.52 -17.63
CA SER A 46 -3.63 4.58 -17.83
C SER A 46 -2.52 5.18 -18.71
N HIS A 47 -2.88 5.95 -19.74
CA HIS A 47 -1.88 6.64 -20.57
C HIS A 47 -1.37 7.95 -19.96
N SER A 48 -2.07 8.49 -18.94
CA SER A 48 -1.64 9.71 -18.28
C SER A 48 -0.37 9.50 -17.44
N THR A 49 0.54 10.47 -17.48
CA THR A 49 1.69 10.54 -16.55
C THR A 49 1.27 10.99 -15.15
N SER A 50 0.08 11.57 -15.00
CA SER A 50 -0.45 12.09 -13.72
C SER A 50 -0.68 11.02 -12.66
N LYS A 51 -0.63 9.73 -13.02
CA LYS A 51 -0.67 8.62 -12.06
C LYS A 51 0.64 8.44 -11.31
N PHE A 52 1.73 9.04 -11.75
CA PHE A 52 3.03 8.93 -11.10
C PHE A 52 3.33 10.14 -10.23
N ILE A 53 3.96 9.90 -9.08
CA ILE A 53 4.66 10.91 -8.28
C ILE A 53 6.16 10.62 -8.34
N GLU A 54 6.95 11.65 -8.62
CA GLU A 54 8.42 11.53 -8.62
C GLU A 54 8.94 11.40 -7.18
N PRO A 55 10.02 10.64 -6.93
CA PRO A 55 10.56 10.46 -5.57
C PRO A 55 10.90 11.76 -4.85
N LEU A 56 11.51 12.72 -5.56
CA LEU A 56 11.85 14.04 -5.02
C LEU A 56 10.60 14.84 -4.63
N ASP A 57 9.55 14.80 -5.45
CA ASP A 57 8.28 15.48 -5.14
C ASP A 57 7.61 14.89 -3.89
N LEU A 58 7.65 13.56 -3.74
CA LEU A 58 7.15 12.90 -2.53
C LEU A 58 7.98 13.28 -1.30
N ALA A 59 9.30 13.32 -1.45
CA ALA A 59 10.22 13.70 -0.38
C ALA A 59 9.95 15.13 0.12
N GLU A 60 9.72 16.08 -0.80
CA GLU A 60 9.33 17.45 -0.47
C GLU A 60 8.00 17.52 0.29
N LYS A 61 7.00 16.75 -0.16
CA LYS A 61 5.70 16.69 0.52
C LYS A 61 5.80 16.11 1.94
N LEU A 62 6.63 15.09 2.12
CA LEU A 62 6.91 14.50 3.44
C LEU A 62 7.59 15.50 4.38
N ILE A 63 8.57 16.26 3.88
CA ILE A 63 9.24 17.32 4.67
C ILE A 63 8.27 18.45 5.02
N ALA A 64 7.44 18.87 4.06
CA ALA A 64 6.48 19.95 4.27
C ALA A 64 5.39 19.59 5.30
N GLY A 65 4.98 18.31 5.36
CA GLY A 65 4.06 17.80 6.37
C GLY A 65 2.66 18.43 6.36
N ASN A 66 2.28 19.09 5.26
CA ASN A 66 1.03 19.85 5.13
C ASN A 66 -0.02 19.16 4.23
N GLU A 67 0.30 17.99 3.68
CA GLU A 67 -0.60 17.17 2.87
C GLU A 67 -0.87 15.84 3.55
N TYR A 68 -2.13 15.40 3.50
CA TYR A 68 -2.54 14.08 3.98
C TYR A 68 -2.59 13.09 2.82
N PHE A 69 -1.80 12.03 2.92
CA PHE A 69 -1.82 10.88 2.02
C PHE A 69 -1.35 9.63 2.75
N THR A 70 -1.80 8.47 2.28
CA THR A 70 -1.39 7.16 2.78
C THR A 70 -0.42 6.54 1.79
N ILE A 71 0.81 6.26 2.25
CA ILE A 71 1.80 5.54 1.44
C ILE A 71 1.67 4.05 1.74
N VAL A 72 1.50 3.24 0.70
CA VAL A 72 1.31 1.80 0.80
C VAL A 72 2.46 1.08 0.10
N ASP A 73 3.24 0.34 0.86
CA ASP A 73 4.30 -0.52 0.37
C ASP A 73 3.78 -1.93 0.13
N LEU A 74 3.73 -2.33 -1.14
CA LEU A 74 3.23 -3.62 -1.62
C LEU A 74 4.26 -4.74 -1.58
N ARG A 75 5.49 -4.45 -1.13
CA ARG A 75 6.55 -5.46 -1.01
C ARG A 75 6.24 -6.43 0.12
N ASN A 76 6.97 -7.53 0.17
CA ASN A 76 6.79 -8.46 1.27
C ASN A 76 7.31 -7.85 2.60
N PRO A 77 6.83 -8.31 3.76
CA PRO A 77 7.22 -7.75 5.05
C PRO A 77 8.73 -7.73 5.29
N ASN A 78 9.47 -8.75 4.85
CA ASN A 78 10.93 -8.82 5.02
C ASN A 78 11.66 -7.74 4.20
N GLU A 79 11.14 -7.36 3.04
CA GLU A 79 11.69 -6.27 2.21
C GLU A 79 11.36 -4.91 2.81
N TYR A 80 10.14 -4.75 3.33
CA TYR A 80 9.70 -3.55 4.02
C TYR A 80 10.51 -3.30 5.31
N GLU A 81 10.75 -4.32 6.12
CA GLU A 81 11.53 -4.24 7.36
C GLU A 81 12.99 -3.84 7.16
N LYS A 82 13.57 -4.17 5.98
CA LYS A 82 14.93 -3.72 5.61
C LYS A 82 15.00 -2.22 5.32
N GLY A 83 13.86 -1.57 5.10
CA GLY A 83 13.76 -0.15 4.80
C GLY A 83 12.65 0.11 3.78
N THR A 84 11.96 1.23 3.97
CA THR A 84 10.90 1.72 3.09
C THR A 84 10.88 3.25 3.09
N VAL A 85 9.92 3.85 2.39
CA VAL A 85 9.65 5.29 2.48
C VAL A 85 9.07 5.62 3.86
N PRO A 86 9.47 6.73 4.50
CA PRO A 86 8.93 7.12 5.79
C PRO A 86 7.40 7.23 5.80
N ASN A 87 6.78 6.81 6.90
CA ASN A 87 5.33 6.77 7.11
C ASN A 87 4.55 5.81 6.18
N ALA A 88 5.23 4.98 5.39
CA ALA A 88 4.55 3.93 4.64
C ALA A 88 3.98 2.85 5.56
N ILE A 89 2.86 2.26 5.16
CA ILE A 89 2.30 1.04 5.74
C ILE A 89 2.57 -0.12 4.80
N ASN A 90 2.90 -1.29 5.33
CA ASN A 90 3.06 -2.49 4.51
C ASN A 90 1.71 -3.18 4.34
N LEU A 91 1.21 -3.24 3.11
CA LEU A 91 0.02 -4.03 2.77
C LEU A 91 0.28 -4.83 1.52
N SER A 92 0.02 -6.14 1.59
CA SER A 92 0.12 -6.97 0.39
C SER A 92 -0.95 -6.54 -0.64
N ALA A 93 -0.70 -6.80 -1.92
CA ALA A 93 -1.69 -6.55 -2.98
C ALA A 93 -3.02 -7.27 -2.73
N LYS A 94 -3.02 -8.39 -1.99
CA LYS A 94 -4.21 -9.13 -1.60
C LYS A 94 -5.01 -8.40 -0.51
N ASP A 95 -4.31 -7.76 0.41
CA ASP A 95 -4.93 -7.11 1.58
C ASP A 95 -5.35 -5.67 1.31
N LEU A 96 -4.87 -5.09 0.21
CA LEU A 96 -5.22 -3.75 -0.26
C LEU A 96 -6.73 -3.49 -0.35
N LEU A 97 -7.53 -4.54 -0.57
CA LEU A 97 -8.97 -4.47 -0.75
C LEU A 97 -9.79 -4.84 0.50
N ASN A 98 -9.14 -5.10 1.64
CA ASN A 98 -9.80 -5.56 2.86
C ASN A 98 -10.46 -4.44 3.68
N GLY A 99 -10.48 -3.19 3.19
CA GLY A 99 -11.19 -2.06 3.80
C GLY A 99 -10.33 -1.13 4.66
N GLU A 100 -9.01 -1.30 4.66
CA GLU A 100 -8.09 -0.39 5.37
C GLU A 100 -7.97 0.98 4.68
N LEU A 101 -8.19 1.03 3.37
CA LEU A 101 -8.09 2.24 2.56
C LEU A 101 -9.47 2.83 2.25
N GLN A 102 -9.57 4.16 2.29
CA GLN A 102 -10.76 4.92 1.94
C GLN A 102 -10.73 5.35 0.48
N ARG A 103 -11.85 5.22 -0.25
CA ARG A 103 -11.92 5.52 -1.69
C ARG A 103 -11.63 6.99 -2.06
N ASN A 104 -11.81 7.89 -1.11
CA ASN A 104 -11.63 9.34 -1.27
C ASN A 104 -10.29 9.86 -0.74
N GLU A 105 -9.50 9.05 -0.03
CA GLU A 105 -8.19 9.49 0.44
C GLU A 105 -7.16 9.48 -0.71
N LYS A 106 -6.06 10.21 -0.51
CA LYS A 106 -4.92 10.22 -1.43
C LYS A 106 -3.99 9.06 -1.10
N ILE A 107 -3.81 8.13 -2.03
CA ILE A 107 -3.05 6.89 -1.84
C ILE A 107 -1.83 6.92 -2.75
N ILE A 108 -0.66 6.60 -2.21
CA ILE A 108 0.60 6.49 -2.96
C ILE A 108 1.06 5.04 -2.84
N LEU A 109 1.01 4.31 -3.94
CA LEU A 109 1.45 2.92 -4.02
C LEU A 109 2.94 2.85 -4.35
N LEU A 110 3.65 1.94 -3.70
CA LEU A 110 5.02 1.60 -4.10
C LEU A 110 5.27 0.10 -4.01
N SER A 111 6.19 -0.36 -4.83
CA SER A 111 6.77 -1.70 -4.80
C SER A 111 8.28 -1.59 -5.05
N ASP A 112 8.96 -2.67 -5.43
CA ASP A 112 10.38 -2.61 -5.82
C ASP A 112 10.61 -1.66 -7.00
N ASP A 113 9.70 -1.71 -7.97
CA ASP A 113 9.59 -0.88 -9.17
C ASP A 113 8.10 -0.53 -9.43
N ASP A 114 7.76 -0.09 -10.65
CA ASP A 114 6.40 0.34 -11.00
C ASP A 114 5.41 -0.82 -11.22
N THR A 115 5.87 -2.05 -11.45
CA THR A 115 5.07 -3.14 -12.03
C THR A 115 3.93 -3.58 -11.11
N LYS A 116 4.24 -3.96 -9.86
CA LYS A 116 3.22 -4.42 -8.90
C LYS A 116 2.28 -3.26 -8.53
N SER A 117 2.84 -2.05 -8.42
CA SER A 117 2.09 -0.82 -8.13
C SER A 117 1.12 -0.45 -9.24
N LEU A 118 1.46 -0.65 -10.51
CA LEU A 118 0.54 -0.46 -11.64
C LEU A 118 -0.64 -1.43 -11.60
N ASN A 119 -0.41 -2.70 -11.26
CA ASN A 119 -1.48 -3.68 -11.12
C ASN A 119 -2.43 -3.33 -9.95
N ALA A 120 -1.86 -2.92 -8.81
CA ALA A 120 -2.63 -2.46 -7.66
C ALA A 120 -3.40 -1.17 -7.95
N TRP A 121 -2.78 -0.23 -8.65
CA TRP A 121 -3.42 1.00 -9.13
C TRP A 121 -4.62 0.65 -10.00
N LEU A 122 -4.47 -0.23 -10.99
CA LEU A 122 -5.56 -0.64 -11.87
C LEU A 122 -6.73 -1.26 -11.09
N ALA A 123 -6.43 -2.12 -10.12
CA ALA A 123 -7.43 -2.72 -9.24
C ALA A 123 -8.19 -1.66 -8.43
N LEU A 124 -7.49 -0.74 -7.77
CA LEU A 124 -8.11 0.34 -7.01
C LEU A 124 -8.94 1.28 -7.89
N LYS A 125 -8.43 1.65 -9.07
CA LYS A 125 -9.16 2.50 -10.02
C LYS A 125 -10.42 1.82 -10.53
N SER A 126 -10.37 0.51 -10.82
CA SER A 126 -11.56 -0.28 -11.19
C SER A 126 -12.64 -0.24 -10.11
N LEU A 127 -12.22 -0.14 -8.84
CA LEU A 127 -13.11 -0.07 -7.69
C LEU A 127 -13.50 1.38 -7.34
N ASP A 128 -13.19 2.37 -8.16
CA ASP A 128 -13.52 3.79 -7.95
C ASP A 128 -12.78 4.46 -6.77
N TYR A 129 -11.57 4.00 -6.46
CA TYR A 129 -10.63 4.83 -5.71
C TYR A 129 -10.17 5.99 -6.59
N ARG A 130 -10.38 7.23 -6.13
CA ARG A 130 -10.24 8.39 -7.01
C ARG A 130 -8.79 8.88 -7.12
N ASN A 131 -8.10 8.97 -5.99
CA ASN A 131 -6.80 9.64 -5.86
C ASN A 131 -5.68 8.63 -5.59
N VAL A 132 -5.42 7.74 -6.56
CA VAL A 132 -4.34 6.74 -6.46
C VAL A 132 -3.19 7.14 -7.36
N MET A 133 -2.00 7.27 -6.77
CA MET A 133 -0.75 7.54 -7.46
C MET A 133 0.25 6.40 -7.20
N ILE A 134 1.28 6.34 -8.03
CA ILE A 134 2.37 5.37 -7.97
C ILE A 134 3.68 6.14 -7.78
N LEU A 135 4.48 5.72 -6.81
CA LEU A 135 5.85 6.21 -6.68
C LEU A 135 6.68 5.68 -7.84
N LYS A 136 7.11 6.59 -8.72
CA LYS A 136 7.85 6.22 -9.93
C LYS A 136 9.21 5.61 -9.59
N GLY A 137 9.53 4.49 -10.23
CA GLY A 137 10.70 3.67 -9.95
C GLY A 137 10.59 2.89 -8.64
N GLY A 138 9.45 2.93 -7.94
CA GLY A 138 9.24 2.26 -6.66
C GLY A 138 10.27 2.63 -5.59
N TYR A 139 10.54 1.69 -4.68
CA TYR A 139 11.52 1.86 -3.61
C TYR A 139 12.95 2.00 -4.15
N LYS A 140 13.29 1.38 -5.29
CA LYS A 140 14.59 1.59 -5.93
C LYS A 140 14.79 3.05 -6.34
N GLY A 141 13.77 3.64 -6.98
CA GLY A 141 13.77 5.06 -7.33
C GLY A 141 13.91 5.98 -6.12
N TRP A 142 13.26 5.65 -5.00
CA TRP A 142 13.45 6.36 -3.73
C TRP A 142 14.90 6.29 -3.23
N VAL A 143 15.49 5.09 -3.20
CA VAL A 143 16.87 4.90 -2.77
C VAL A 143 17.84 5.66 -3.68
N GLU A 144 17.66 5.57 -4.99
CA GLU A 144 18.56 6.17 -5.99
C GLU A 144 18.44 7.69 -6.10
N GLN A 145 17.25 8.26 -5.89
CA GLN A 145 17.02 9.70 -6.12
C GLN A 145 16.91 10.52 -4.83
N VAL A 146 16.53 9.89 -3.72
CA VAL A 146 16.34 10.58 -2.43
C VAL A 146 17.46 10.21 -1.46
N LEU A 147 17.71 8.91 -1.23
CA LEU A 147 18.73 8.51 -0.25
C LEU A 147 20.16 8.67 -0.80
N PHE A 148 20.43 8.23 -2.02
CA PHE A 148 21.79 8.25 -2.59
C PHE A 148 21.82 8.83 -4.02
N PRO A 149 21.34 10.07 -4.23
CA PRO A 149 21.34 10.70 -5.55
C PRO A 149 22.75 10.82 -6.14
N SER A 150 22.89 10.41 -7.39
CA SER A 150 24.11 10.57 -8.18
C SER A 150 23.99 11.79 -9.09
N ILE A 151 24.74 12.86 -8.76
CA ILE A 151 24.64 14.15 -9.43
C ILE A 151 25.91 14.42 -10.23
N PRO A 152 25.81 14.63 -11.56
CA PRO A 152 26.92 15.12 -12.38
C PRO A 152 27.51 16.43 -11.89
N ALA A 153 28.84 16.50 -11.82
CA ALA A 153 29.55 17.71 -11.37
C ALA A 153 29.21 18.93 -12.23
N ASP A 154 28.99 18.75 -13.54
CA ASP A 154 28.62 19.83 -14.45
C ASP A 154 27.19 20.36 -14.19
N LEU A 155 26.25 19.49 -13.80
CA LEU A 155 24.92 19.90 -13.38
C LEU A 155 24.95 20.60 -12.02
N ALA A 156 25.81 20.16 -11.10
CA ALA A 156 25.99 20.82 -9.81
C ALA A 156 26.51 22.27 -9.96
N GLU A 157 27.33 22.54 -10.97
CA GLU A 157 27.79 23.89 -11.29
C GLU A 157 26.72 24.75 -11.97
N LYS A 158 25.96 24.18 -12.91
CA LYS A 158 24.92 24.89 -13.69
C LYS A 158 23.65 25.17 -12.89
N GLU A 159 23.27 24.28 -11.98
CA GLU A 159 22.00 24.33 -11.25
C GLU A 159 22.21 24.19 -9.74
N LYS A 160 23.01 25.09 -9.15
CA LYS A 160 23.38 25.08 -7.73
C LYS A 160 22.19 24.96 -6.78
N ASP A 161 21.08 25.64 -7.07
CA ASP A 161 19.89 25.63 -6.22
C ASP A 161 19.22 24.25 -6.18
N LYS A 162 19.13 23.57 -7.33
CA LYS A 162 18.58 22.21 -7.38
C LYS A 162 19.51 21.22 -6.69
N PHE A 163 20.82 21.38 -6.88
CA PHE A 163 21.82 20.56 -6.21
C PHE A 163 21.72 20.69 -4.68
N GLU A 164 21.69 21.92 -4.17
CA GLU A 164 21.58 22.15 -2.73
C GLU A 164 20.25 21.62 -2.20
N LYS A 165 19.14 21.80 -2.93
CA LYS A 165 17.84 21.24 -2.56
C LYS A 165 17.88 19.71 -2.45
N ILE A 166 18.38 19.01 -3.47
CA ILE A 166 18.47 17.54 -3.47
C ILE A 166 19.38 17.06 -2.34
N LYS A 167 20.50 17.75 -2.10
CA LYS A 167 21.41 17.47 -0.98
C LYS A 167 20.71 17.61 0.36
N GLN A 168 19.99 18.70 0.61
CA GLN A 168 19.25 18.91 1.85
C GLN A 168 18.15 17.86 2.05
N ILE A 169 17.41 17.50 0.99
CA ILE A 169 16.43 16.42 1.01
C ILE A 169 17.10 15.09 1.39
N SER A 170 18.20 14.73 0.71
CA SER A 170 18.91 13.48 0.97
C SER A 170 19.40 13.38 2.41
N LEU A 171 20.01 14.44 2.93
CA LEU A 171 20.47 14.51 4.31
C LEU A 171 19.31 14.43 5.31
N HIS A 172 18.17 15.04 5.03
CA HIS A 172 16.97 14.98 5.88
C HIS A 172 16.50 13.54 6.10
N PHE A 173 16.55 12.70 5.07
CA PHE A 173 16.15 11.29 5.13
C PHE A 173 17.28 10.33 5.54
N GLY A 174 18.44 10.85 5.98
CA GLY A 174 19.58 10.03 6.41
C GLY A 174 20.41 9.44 5.26
N GLY A 175 20.25 10.00 4.06
CA GLY A 175 20.97 9.63 2.85
C GLY A 175 22.35 10.27 2.75
N SER A 176 23.02 10.01 1.62
CA SER A 176 24.32 10.60 1.29
C SER A 176 24.42 10.83 -0.23
N PRO A 177 24.33 12.09 -0.69
CA PRO A 177 24.43 12.42 -2.11
C PRO A 177 25.85 12.18 -2.63
N ARG A 178 25.95 11.72 -3.89
CA ARG A 178 27.21 11.39 -4.57
C ARG A 178 27.42 12.31 -5.76
N LEU A 179 28.64 12.82 -5.92
CA LEU A 179 29.03 13.57 -7.11
C LEU A 179 29.71 12.63 -8.10
N ILE A 180 29.27 12.64 -9.35
CA ILE A 180 29.92 11.90 -10.44
C ILE A 180 30.63 12.88 -11.37
N SER A 181 31.93 12.68 -11.57
CA SER A 181 32.74 13.43 -12.55
C SER A 181 33.43 12.44 -13.46
N GLY A 182 33.24 12.58 -14.79
CA GLY A 182 33.89 11.72 -15.78
C GLY A 182 33.55 10.21 -15.70
N GLY A 183 32.37 9.85 -15.16
CA GLY A 183 31.93 8.45 -15.06
C GLY A 183 32.45 7.70 -13.83
N GLN A 184 33.16 8.37 -12.91
CA GLN A 184 33.56 7.81 -11.62
C GLN A 184 32.84 8.54 -10.48
N ALA A 185 32.31 7.77 -9.52
CA ALA A 185 31.69 8.30 -8.31
C ALA A 185 32.77 8.80 -7.35
N ILE A 186 32.77 10.10 -7.07
CA ILE A 186 33.54 10.67 -5.98
C ILE A 186 32.57 10.77 -4.80
N GLU A 187 32.76 9.90 -3.82
CA GLU A 187 32.05 9.95 -2.56
C GLU A 187 32.43 11.25 -1.84
N MET A 188 31.47 12.14 -1.59
CA MET A 188 31.71 13.28 -0.72
C MET A 188 31.93 12.75 0.69
N GLN A 189 33.15 12.90 1.20
CA GLN A 189 33.51 12.51 2.56
C GLN A 189 32.53 13.15 3.55
N THR A 190 31.89 12.30 4.33
CA THR A 190 30.97 12.64 5.40
C THR A 190 31.71 13.47 6.46
N VAL A 191 31.31 14.73 6.62
CA VAL A 191 31.56 15.43 7.90
C VAL A 191 30.65 14.73 8.90
N GLY A 192 31.27 13.92 9.77
CA GLY A 192 30.58 13.06 10.72
C GLY A 192 29.59 13.82 11.58
N VAL A 193 28.30 13.53 11.39
CA VAL A 193 27.26 13.77 12.38
C VAL A 193 26.84 12.40 12.90
N GLN A 194 27.17 12.15 14.16
CA GLN A 194 26.73 10.95 14.87
C GLN A 194 25.21 10.85 14.82
N GLN A 195 24.74 9.75 14.25
CA GLN A 195 23.34 9.40 14.08
C GLN A 195 22.72 9.17 15.47
N PRO A 196 21.68 9.92 15.90
CA PRO A 196 20.83 9.46 16.98
C PRO A 196 20.04 8.28 16.44
N ALA A 197 20.20 7.11 17.07
CA ALA A 197 19.45 5.92 16.74
C ALA A 197 17.94 6.21 16.84
N MET A 198 17.26 6.36 15.70
CA MET A 198 15.81 6.26 15.64
C MET A 198 15.43 4.80 15.86
N GLN A 199 15.16 4.47 17.13
CA GLN A 199 14.51 3.22 17.48
C GLN A 199 13.11 3.22 16.87
N ALA A 200 12.82 2.22 16.04
CA ALA A 200 11.45 1.92 15.66
C ALA A 200 10.60 1.73 16.93
N PRO A 201 9.41 2.37 17.05
CA PRO A 201 8.49 2.05 18.12
C PRO A 201 8.15 0.56 18.02
N LYS A 202 8.45 -0.19 19.10
CA LYS A 202 8.04 -1.58 19.22
C LYS A 202 6.51 -1.68 19.12
N PRO A 203 5.95 -2.66 18.40
CA PRO A 203 4.52 -2.94 18.47
C PRO A 203 4.13 -3.26 19.91
N ASN A 204 3.27 -2.44 20.50
CA ASN A 204 2.71 -2.71 21.81
C ASN A 204 1.64 -3.81 21.68
N VAL A 205 2.07 -5.07 21.71
CA VAL A 205 1.17 -6.21 21.76
C VAL A 205 0.86 -6.55 23.22
N ALA A 206 -0.43 -6.38 23.52
CA ALA A 206 -1.21 -7.01 24.59
C ALA A 206 -0.92 -6.64 26.06
N SER A 207 -1.81 -5.83 26.62
CA SER A 207 -2.24 -6.02 28.02
C SER A 207 -3.25 -7.17 28.08
N PRO A 208 -3.13 -8.13 29.02
CA PRO A 208 -4.06 -9.24 29.16
C PRO A 208 -5.42 -8.77 29.71
N LYS A 209 -6.50 -9.39 29.23
CA LYS A 209 -7.86 -9.28 29.79
C LYS A 209 -7.84 -9.54 31.30
N PRO A 210 -8.55 -8.74 32.12
CA PRO A 210 -8.69 -9.05 33.53
C PRO A 210 -9.49 -10.34 33.73
N SER A 211 -8.91 -11.26 34.48
CA SER A 211 -9.54 -12.46 35.01
C SER A 211 -10.68 -12.08 35.95
N VAL A 212 -11.85 -12.66 35.75
CA VAL A 212 -12.99 -12.57 36.67
C VAL A 212 -12.62 -13.39 37.91
N GLN A 213 -12.20 -12.70 38.98
CA GLN A 213 -12.06 -13.30 40.30
C GLN A 213 -13.44 -13.50 40.93
N GLY A 214 -13.63 -14.68 41.52
CA GLY A 214 -14.89 -15.11 42.13
C GLY A 214 -15.33 -14.22 43.30
N LYS A 215 -16.66 -14.08 43.42
CA LYS A 215 -17.32 -13.40 44.54
C LYS A 215 -16.96 -14.05 45.88
N PRO A 216 -16.56 -13.27 46.91
CA PRO A 216 -16.51 -13.78 48.27
C PRO A 216 -17.91 -13.89 48.87
N LYS A 217 -18.11 -15.01 49.56
CA LYS A 217 -19.25 -15.38 50.40
C LYS A 217 -19.34 -14.39 51.58
N ARG A 218 -20.49 -13.72 51.74
CA ARG A 218 -20.78 -12.96 52.96
C ARG A 218 -21.53 -13.87 53.93
N GLU A 219 -20.89 -14.17 55.04
CA GLU A 219 -21.49 -14.78 56.22
C GLU A 219 -22.16 -13.69 57.07
N GLY A 220 -23.30 -14.03 57.68
CA GLY A 220 -23.76 -13.44 58.96
C GLY A 220 -25.03 -12.58 58.93
N CYS A 221 -26.20 -13.22 59.05
CA CYS A 221 -27.20 -13.07 60.12
C CYS A 221 -28.43 -13.92 59.79
#